data_AF-A0A8S9UZB1-F1
#
_entry.id   AF-A0A8S9UZB1-F1
#
_cell.length_a   1.000
_cell.length_b   1.000
_cell.length_c   1.000
_cell.angle_alpha   90.00
_cell.angle_beta   90.00
_cell.angle_gamma   90.00
#
_symmetry.space_group_name_H-M   'P 1'
#
loop_
_entity.id
_entity.type
_entity.pdbx_description
1 polymer ?
#
loop_
_entity_poly.entity_id
_entity_poly.type
_entity_poly.pdbx_seq_one_letter_code
_entity_poly.pdbx_strand_id
1 'polypeptide(L)'
;MLERQYTAWNRWLIGYGCWPYNEIKINMVGFAVKDASLFDWTDDSLGKIYAGDLDADGVPQCPTACYRFYDVGIQNWSDTKGCENEPFDLSLWPKQGLEGGFGYDWGQGVNLENMVQNIDEEILHVVAHEIGHGFGLPDFYEEEDKPSKDMAPAIMMAGSSVSLPTLTAGCCVILSRS
;
A
#
# COMPACT_ATOMS: atom_id res chain seq x y z
N MET A 1 10.89 -4.51 0.70
CA MET A 1 10.45 -3.24 1.34
C MET A 1 9.10 -3.44 2.06
N LEU A 2 7.99 -3.69 1.36
CA LEU A 2 6.65 -3.74 1.96
C LEU A 2 6.48 -4.81 3.04
N GLU A 3 6.99 -6.02 2.83
CA GLU A 3 7.00 -7.09 3.85
C GLU A 3 7.58 -6.61 5.18
N ARG A 4 8.64 -5.79 5.15
CA ARG A 4 9.26 -5.23 6.37
C ARG A 4 8.28 -4.30 7.11
N GLN A 5 7.60 -3.43 6.36
CA GLN A 5 6.65 -2.46 6.94
C GLN A 5 5.43 -3.17 7.55
N TYR A 6 4.83 -4.14 6.85
CA TYR A 6 3.71 -4.93 7.38
C TYR A 6 4.13 -5.82 8.56
N THR A 7 5.34 -6.37 8.54
CA THR A 7 5.89 -7.14 9.68
C THR A 7 6.07 -6.26 10.90
N ALA A 8 6.60 -5.04 10.74
CA ALA A 8 6.74 -4.09 11.83
C ALA A 8 5.37 -3.73 12.44
N TRP A 9 4.40 -3.41 11.60
CA TRP A 9 3.02 -3.16 12.04
C TRP A 9 2.39 -4.35 12.75
N ASN A 10 2.52 -5.55 12.21
CA ASN A 10 1.96 -6.74 12.84
C ASN A 10 2.52 -6.93 14.26
N ARG A 11 3.83 -6.69 14.46
CA ARG A 11 4.45 -6.74 15.80
C ARG A 11 3.86 -5.71 16.76
N TRP A 12 3.52 -4.52 16.29
CA TRP A 12 2.87 -3.49 17.11
C TRP A 12 1.41 -3.79 17.41
N LEU A 13 0.70 -4.45 16.50
CA LEU A 13 -0.72 -4.76 16.65
C LEU A 13 -0.99 -6.01 17.50
N ILE A 14 -0.01 -6.92 17.67
CA ILE A 14 -0.17 -8.08 18.56
C ILE A 14 -0.54 -7.61 19.98
N GLY A 15 -1.72 -8.03 20.44
CA GLY A 15 -2.27 -7.64 21.74
C GLY A 15 -3.12 -6.36 21.74
N TYR A 16 -3.18 -5.62 20.64
CA TYR A 16 -4.04 -4.45 20.47
C TYR A 16 -5.38 -4.84 19.81
N GLY A 17 -6.51 -4.32 20.30
CA GLY A 17 -7.80 -4.43 19.60
C GLY A 17 -8.27 -5.85 19.24
N CYS A 18 -7.90 -6.87 20.03
CA CYS A 18 -8.13 -8.28 19.71
C CYS A 18 -7.52 -8.73 18.36
N TRP A 19 -6.39 -8.14 17.96
CA TRP A 19 -5.69 -8.44 16.71
C TRP A 19 -5.50 -9.96 16.52
N PRO A 20 -6.06 -10.55 15.44
CA PRO A 20 -6.15 -12.00 15.33
C PRO A 20 -4.93 -12.64 14.66
N TYR A 21 -3.95 -11.83 14.22
CA TYR A 21 -2.82 -12.31 13.42
C TYR A 21 -1.52 -12.29 14.22
N ASN A 22 -0.81 -13.42 14.23
CA ASN A 22 0.55 -13.50 14.76
C ASN A 22 1.61 -13.22 13.69
N GLU A 23 1.24 -13.36 12.42
CA GLU A 23 2.08 -13.12 11.25
C GLU A 23 1.19 -12.56 10.12
N ILE A 24 1.71 -11.61 9.35
CA ILE A 24 1.10 -11.14 8.10
C ILE A 24 2.11 -11.42 6.99
N LYS A 25 1.72 -12.24 6.02
CA LYS A 25 2.51 -12.47 4.81
C LYS A 25 1.96 -11.61 3.69
N ILE A 26 2.86 -10.91 3.01
CA ILE A 26 2.54 -10.04 1.88
C ILE A 26 3.21 -10.64 0.66
N ASN A 27 2.40 -10.96 -0.35
CA ASN A 27 2.91 -11.39 -1.64
C ASN A 27 2.63 -10.30 -2.67
N MET A 28 3.65 -9.96 -3.45
CA MET A 28 3.46 -9.14 -4.63
C MET A 28 3.00 -10.05 -5.77
N VAL A 29 1.80 -9.79 -6.29
CA VAL A 29 1.18 -10.65 -7.30
C VAL A 29 1.14 -10.00 -8.69
N GLY A 30 1.51 -8.72 -8.78
CA GLY A 30 1.69 -8.03 -10.05
C GLY A 30 1.98 -6.54 -9.98
N PHE A 31 2.12 -5.97 -11.17
CA PHE A 31 2.37 -4.55 -11.41
C PHE A 31 1.46 -4.05 -12.51
N ALA A 32 0.86 -2.87 -12.33
CA ALA A 32 0.20 -2.16 -13.42
C ALA A 32 1.08 -1.01 -13.92
N VAL A 33 1.31 -0.98 -15.23
CA VAL A 33 2.18 0.00 -15.88
C VAL A 33 1.59 0.49 -17.20
N LYS A 34 2.08 1.63 -17.66
CA LYS A 34 1.66 2.19 -18.94
C LYS A 34 2.19 1.38 -20.11
N ASP A 35 3.44 0.95 -20.02
CA ASP A 35 4.14 0.19 -21.04
C ASP A 35 5.08 -0.80 -20.35
N ALA A 36 5.05 -2.06 -20.78
CA ALA A 36 5.91 -3.11 -20.23
C ALA A 36 7.41 -2.83 -20.46
N SER A 37 7.76 -2.03 -21.48
CA SER A 37 9.14 -1.61 -21.76
C SER A 37 9.74 -0.69 -20.71
N LEU A 38 8.95 -0.21 -19.75
CA LEU A 38 9.45 0.52 -18.58
C LEU A 38 10.18 -0.39 -17.58
N PHE A 39 10.03 -1.71 -17.72
CA PHE A 39 10.71 -2.69 -16.91
C PHE A 39 11.86 -3.32 -17.68
N ASP A 40 12.98 -3.53 -16.98
CA ASP A 40 14.15 -4.26 -17.51
C ASP A 40 13.93 -5.78 -17.54
N TRP A 41 12.78 -6.26 -17.02
CA TRP A 41 12.39 -7.67 -17.04
C TRP A 41 11.07 -7.83 -17.78
N THR A 42 10.86 -9.02 -18.36
CA THR A 42 9.70 -9.32 -19.20
C THR A 42 8.97 -10.60 -18.77
N ASP A 43 9.44 -11.25 -17.71
CA ASP A 43 8.81 -12.43 -17.13
C ASP A 43 7.96 -12.08 -15.90
N ASP A 44 7.19 -13.06 -15.41
CA ASP A 44 6.32 -12.88 -14.24
C ASP A 44 7.05 -13.21 -12.92
N SER A 45 8.39 -13.15 -12.88
CA SER A 45 9.19 -13.56 -11.71
C SER A 45 8.93 -12.71 -10.46
N LEU A 46 8.48 -11.46 -10.64
CA LEU A 46 8.11 -10.52 -9.59
C LEU A 46 6.58 -10.31 -9.50
N GLY A 47 5.81 -11.11 -10.23
CA GLY A 47 4.37 -10.94 -10.42
C GLY A 47 4.01 -10.53 -11.84
N LYS A 48 2.72 -10.67 -12.18
CA LYS A 48 2.22 -10.40 -13.54
C LYS A 48 2.27 -8.92 -13.89
N ILE A 49 2.72 -8.60 -15.09
CA ILE A 49 2.71 -7.23 -15.61
C ILE A 49 1.38 -6.97 -16.35
N TYR A 50 0.61 -6.01 -15.85
CA TYR A 50 -0.61 -5.48 -16.47
C TYR A 50 -0.27 -4.17 -17.18
N ALA A 51 0.00 -4.23 -18.49
CA ALA A 51 0.39 -3.06 -19.28
C ALA A 51 -0.79 -2.46 -20.05
N GLY A 52 -0.91 -1.13 -20.03
CA GLY A 52 -1.81 -0.38 -20.91
C GLY A 52 -3.26 -0.22 -20.43
N ASP A 53 -3.60 -0.75 -19.25
CA ASP A 53 -4.85 -0.43 -18.58
C ASP A 53 -4.69 0.90 -17.82
N LEU A 54 -5.28 1.97 -18.35
CA LEU A 54 -5.06 3.34 -17.89
C LEU A 54 -6.38 4.01 -17.52
N ASP A 55 -6.33 4.86 -16.49
CA ASP A 55 -7.45 5.72 -16.12
C ASP A 55 -7.62 6.92 -17.09
N ALA A 56 -8.60 7.77 -16.80
CA ALA A 56 -8.90 8.95 -17.61
C ALA A 56 -7.73 9.96 -17.70
N ASP A 57 -6.82 9.94 -16.71
CA ASP A 57 -5.64 10.79 -16.63
C ASP A 57 -4.38 10.10 -17.19
N GLY A 58 -4.52 8.88 -17.74
CA GLY A 58 -3.44 8.10 -18.31
C GLY A 58 -2.55 7.41 -17.26
N VAL A 59 -3.03 7.26 -16.02
CA VAL A 59 -2.35 6.57 -14.94
C VAL A 59 -2.69 5.08 -14.98
N PRO A 60 -1.70 4.17 -14.88
CA PRO A 60 -1.95 2.74 -14.87
C PRO A 60 -2.86 2.31 -13.72
N GLN A 61 -3.87 1.49 -14.01
CA GLN A 61 -4.81 0.98 -13.03
C GLN A 61 -4.53 -0.48 -12.67
N CYS A 62 -4.63 -0.79 -11.38
CA CYS A 62 -4.68 -2.18 -10.94
C CYS A 62 -5.98 -2.85 -11.47
N PRO A 63 -5.93 -4.10 -11.95
CA PRO A 63 -7.04 -4.75 -12.63
C PRO A 63 -8.22 -5.00 -11.67
N THR A 64 -9.34 -4.32 -11.91
CA THR A 64 -10.52 -4.38 -11.04
C THR A 64 -11.11 -5.79 -10.91
N ALA A 65 -10.99 -6.62 -11.94
CA ALA A 65 -11.41 -8.02 -11.92
C ALA A 65 -10.61 -8.90 -10.92
N CYS A 66 -9.45 -8.43 -10.47
CA CYS A 66 -8.61 -9.11 -9.48
C CYS A 66 -8.72 -8.50 -8.08
N TYR A 67 -9.40 -7.38 -7.92
CA TYR A 67 -9.47 -6.70 -6.63
C TYR A 67 -10.45 -7.39 -5.70
N ARG A 68 -9.93 -7.96 -4.60
CA ARG A 68 -10.67 -8.67 -3.55
C ARG A 68 -10.97 -7.73 -2.39
N PHE A 69 -12.25 -7.45 -2.15
CA PHE A 69 -12.70 -6.67 -1.00
C PHE A 69 -14.07 -7.17 -0.51
N TYR A 70 -14.41 -6.86 0.73
CA TYR A 70 -15.73 -7.16 1.27
C TYR A 70 -16.69 -6.01 0.96
N ASP A 71 -17.65 -6.24 0.08
CA ASP A 71 -18.66 -5.25 -0.28
C ASP A 71 -19.80 -5.29 0.74
N VAL A 72 -19.85 -4.24 1.57
CA VAL A 72 -20.87 -4.07 2.61
C VAL A 72 -22.28 -3.88 2.02
N GLY A 73 -22.39 -3.31 0.81
CA GLY A 73 -23.67 -3.08 0.14
C GLY A 73 -24.36 -4.37 -0.28
N ILE A 74 -23.60 -5.39 -0.70
CA ILE A 74 -24.12 -6.72 -1.05
C ILE A 74 -23.86 -7.80 0.01
N GLN A 75 -23.18 -7.44 1.11
CA GLN A 75 -22.78 -8.33 2.20
C GLN A 75 -22.01 -9.57 1.73
N ASN A 76 -21.09 -9.39 0.78
CA ASN A 76 -20.31 -10.49 0.23
C ASN A 76 -18.94 -10.00 -0.27
N TRP A 77 -18.01 -10.94 -0.46
CA TRP A 77 -16.74 -10.66 -1.13
C TRP A 77 -16.95 -10.36 -2.62
N SER A 78 -16.10 -9.49 -3.17
CA SER A 78 -16.10 -9.16 -4.59
C SER A 78 -15.87 -10.40 -5.47
N ASP A 79 -16.53 -10.44 -6.63
CA ASP A 79 -16.37 -11.55 -7.57
C ASP A 79 -15.07 -11.39 -8.38
N THR A 80 -14.08 -12.20 -8.03
CA THR A 80 -12.74 -12.18 -8.66
C THR A 80 -12.53 -13.33 -9.64
N LYS A 81 -13.60 -14.02 -10.09
CA LYS A 81 -13.50 -15.12 -11.07
C LYS A 81 -12.92 -14.70 -12.43
N GLY A 82 -13.01 -13.41 -12.75
CA GLY A 82 -12.41 -12.84 -13.96
C GLY A 82 -10.92 -12.58 -13.85
N CYS A 83 -10.32 -12.76 -12.67
CA CYS A 83 -8.89 -12.58 -12.49
C CYS A 83 -8.10 -13.71 -13.14
N GLU A 84 -7.19 -13.35 -14.03
CA GLU A 84 -6.31 -14.32 -14.70
C GLU A 84 -5.15 -14.79 -13.82
N ASN A 85 -4.95 -14.20 -12.65
CA ASN A 85 -3.89 -14.52 -11.69
C ASN A 85 -4.45 -14.54 -10.25
N GLU A 86 -3.59 -14.54 -9.23
CA GLU A 86 -4.00 -14.42 -7.84
C GLU A 86 -4.72 -13.07 -7.59
N PRO A 87 -5.94 -13.08 -7.01
CA PRO A 87 -6.59 -11.86 -6.56
C PRO A 87 -5.77 -11.12 -5.51
N PHE A 88 -5.98 -9.82 -5.38
CA PHE A 88 -5.23 -8.97 -4.48
C PHE A 88 -6.13 -8.21 -3.53
N ASP A 89 -5.61 -7.91 -2.33
CA ASP A 89 -6.36 -7.22 -1.28
C ASP A 89 -5.95 -5.76 -1.14
N LEU A 90 -4.71 -5.43 -1.54
CA LEU A 90 -4.11 -4.13 -1.32
C LEU A 90 -3.36 -3.67 -2.56
N SER A 91 -3.29 -2.36 -2.76
CA SER A 91 -2.50 -1.75 -3.82
C SER A 91 -1.62 -0.62 -3.28
N LEU A 92 -0.37 -0.56 -3.76
CA LEU A 92 0.54 0.55 -3.49
C LEU A 92 0.68 1.40 -4.77
N TRP A 93 0.49 2.70 -4.63
CA TRP A 93 0.55 3.67 -5.71
C TRP A 93 1.62 4.71 -5.41
N PRO A 94 2.87 4.48 -5.83
CA PRO A 94 3.90 5.51 -5.79
C PRO A 94 3.52 6.60 -6.80
N LYS A 95 3.29 7.80 -6.30
CA LYS A 95 2.91 8.97 -7.08
C LYS A 95 4.01 10.01 -7.00
N GLN A 96 4.55 10.37 -8.15
CA GLN A 96 5.53 11.45 -8.24
C GLN A 96 4.91 12.78 -7.77
N GLY A 97 5.67 13.53 -6.97
CA GLY A 97 5.28 14.86 -6.49
C GLY A 97 4.08 14.90 -5.55
N LEU A 98 3.62 13.76 -5.03
CA LEU A 98 2.58 13.74 -3.99
C LEU A 98 3.16 14.29 -2.69
N GLU A 99 2.50 15.20 -1.99
CA GLU A 99 2.95 15.59 -0.65
C GLU A 99 2.53 14.53 0.37
N GLY A 100 3.50 13.81 0.95
CA GLY A 100 3.23 12.72 1.89
C GLY A 100 2.58 11.50 1.23
N GLY A 101 1.40 11.12 1.71
CA GLY A 101 0.65 9.96 1.25
C GLY A 101 -0.81 10.01 1.66
N PHE A 102 -1.53 8.96 1.28
CA PHE A 102 -2.87 8.65 1.77
C PHE A 102 -3.06 7.14 1.81
N GLY A 103 -3.48 6.65 2.98
CA GLY A 103 -3.74 5.24 3.24
C GLY A 103 -5.21 4.98 3.51
N TYR A 104 -5.71 3.86 2.99
CA TYR A 104 -7.09 3.41 3.13
C TYR A 104 -7.14 1.88 3.23
N ASP A 105 -8.35 1.34 3.37
CA ASP A 105 -8.62 -0.10 3.40
C ASP A 105 -8.13 -0.83 2.13
N TRP A 106 -8.11 -0.15 0.99
CA TRP A 106 -7.66 -0.67 -0.31
C TRP A 106 -6.13 -0.58 -0.55
N GLY A 107 -5.39 0.07 0.35
CA GLY A 107 -3.95 0.27 0.25
C GLY A 107 -3.50 1.72 0.39
N GLN A 108 -2.39 2.08 -0.26
CA GLN A 108 -1.71 3.35 0.00
C GLN A 108 -1.23 4.04 -1.29
N GLY A 109 -1.49 5.35 -1.39
CA GLY A 109 -0.80 6.24 -2.31
C GLY A 109 0.32 6.97 -1.57
N VAL A 110 1.53 6.95 -2.09
CA VAL A 110 2.71 7.52 -1.40
C VAL A 110 3.55 8.35 -2.35
N ASN A 111 4.26 9.34 -1.83
CA ASN A 111 5.27 10.07 -2.58
C ASN A 111 6.34 9.09 -3.13
N LEU A 112 6.49 9.04 -4.46
CA LEU A 112 7.44 8.13 -5.10
C LEU A 112 8.89 8.48 -4.71
N GLU A 113 9.24 9.76 -4.72
CA GLU A 113 10.60 10.22 -4.46
C GLU A 113 11.07 9.83 -3.05
N ASN A 114 10.24 10.08 -2.05
CA ASN A 114 10.46 9.72 -0.65
C ASN A 114 10.53 8.19 -0.48
N MET A 115 9.62 7.45 -1.12
CA MET A 115 9.65 5.98 -1.05
C MET A 115 10.96 5.43 -1.63
N VAL A 116 11.41 5.91 -2.78
CA VAL A 116 12.64 5.44 -3.44
C VAL A 116 13.88 5.87 -2.64
N GLN A 117 13.93 7.12 -2.16
CA GLN A 117 15.05 7.62 -1.36
C GLN A 117 15.26 6.81 -0.07
N ASN A 118 14.19 6.32 0.54
CA ASN A 118 14.21 5.61 1.81
C ASN A 118 13.97 4.09 1.66
N ILE A 119 14.05 3.54 0.43
CA ILE A 119 13.59 2.17 0.13
C ILE A 119 14.29 1.07 0.93
N ASP A 120 15.53 1.33 1.36
CA ASP A 120 16.38 0.43 2.13
C ASP A 120 16.33 0.69 3.64
N GLU A 121 15.61 1.72 4.08
CA GLU A 121 15.41 1.97 5.51
C GLU A 121 14.59 0.83 6.15
N GLU A 122 14.79 0.67 7.46
CA GLU A 122 14.04 -0.30 8.25
C GLU A 122 12.55 0.08 8.26
N ILE A 123 12.25 1.36 8.52
CA ILE A 123 10.91 1.93 8.50
C ILE A 123 10.86 3.05 7.46
N LEU A 124 10.07 2.87 6.40
CA LEU A 124 9.79 3.92 5.43
C LEU A 124 8.66 4.78 6.00
N HIS A 125 8.99 5.89 6.64
CA HIS A 125 8.05 6.65 7.47
C HIS A 125 6.70 6.92 6.79
N VAL A 126 6.69 7.48 5.58
CA VAL A 126 5.45 7.77 4.83
C VAL A 126 4.70 6.48 4.50
N VAL A 127 5.37 5.49 3.92
CA VAL A 127 4.72 4.22 3.53
C VAL A 127 4.11 3.53 4.75
N ALA A 128 4.83 3.49 5.85
CA ALA A 128 4.39 2.82 7.05
C ALA A 128 3.31 3.65 7.79
N HIS A 129 3.33 4.97 7.73
CA HIS A 129 2.21 5.82 8.16
C HIS A 129 0.92 5.44 7.39
N GLU A 130 0.97 5.42 6.05
CA GLU A 130 -0.22 5.10 5.25
C GLU A 130 -0.72 3.66 5.46
N ILE A 131 0.17 2.71 5.71
CA ILE A 131 -0.23 1.34 6.09
C ILE A 131 -1.02 1.34 7.40
N GLY A 132 -0.71 2.22 8.35
CA GLY A 132 -1.44 2.37 9.61
C GLY A 132 -2.90 2.74 9.41
N HIS A 133 -3.20 3.64 8.47
CA HIS A 133 -4.58 3.93 8.08
C HIS A 133 -5.30 2.71 7.49
N GLY A 134 -4.58 1.86 6.73
CA GLY A 134 -5.11 0.57 6.26
C GLY A 134 -5.46 -0.41 7.38
N PHE A 135 -4.92 -0.23 8.59
CA PHE A 135 -5.33 -0.94 9.80
C PHE A 135 -6.40 -0.21 10.62
N GLY A 136 -6.92 0.90 10.11
CA GLY A 136 -7.98 1.70 10.74
C GLY A 136 -7.48 2.67 11.81
N LEU A 137 -6.19 2.98 11.85
CA LEU A 137 -5.65 3.98 12.77
C LEU A 137 -5.80 5.39 12.17
N PRO A 138 -6.35 6.37 12.90
CA PRO A 138 -6.37 7.75 12.45
C PRO A 138 -4.99 8.41 12.62
N ASP A 139 -4.83 9.60 12.05
CA ASP A 139 -3.76 10.51 12.45
C ASP A 139 -3.86 10.85 13.93
N PHE A 140 -2.70 10.93 14.57
CA PHE A 140 -2.55 11.46 15.93
C PHE A 140 -2.02 12.88 15.84
N TYR A 141 -2.69 13.80 16.50
CA TYR A 141 -2.27 15.20 16.54
C TYR A 141 -1.56 15.51 17.85
N GLU A 142 -1.91 14.79 18.91
CA GLU A 142 -1.35 14.93 20.24
C GLU A 142 -0.92 13.56 20.82
N GLU A 143 -0.11 13.57 21.88
CA GLU A 143 0.35 12.34 22.55
C GLU A 143 -0.81 11.53 23.14
N GLU A 144 -1.89 12.20 23.54
CA GLU A 144 -3.10 11.59 24.10
C GLU A 144 -3.91 10.80 23.07
N ASP A 145 -3.73 11.06 21.77
CA ASP A 145 -4.40 10.33 20.70
C ASP A 145 -3.78 8.93 20.50
N LYS A 146 -2.60 8.67 21.08
CA LYS A 146 -1.89 7.40 20.95
C LYS A 146 -2.61 6.29 21.74
N PRO A 147 -2.81 5.10 21.13
CA PRO A 147 -3.35 3.94 21.83
C PRO A 147 -2.53 3.47 23.04
N SER A 148 -1.23 3.79 23.08
CA SER A 148 -0.34 3.54 24.21
C SER A 148 0.80 4.56 24.24
N LYS A 149 1.23 4.95 25.45
CA LYS A 149 2.41 5.81 25.66
C LYS A 149 3.73 5.14 25.23
N ASP A 150 3.73 3.81 25.16
CA ASP A 150 4.89 3.01 24.75
C ASP A 150 4.89 2.69 23.24
N MET A 151 3.87 3.16 22.50
CA MET A 151 3.93 3.14 21.04
C MET A 151 5.12 4.01 20.62
N ALA A 152 6.01 3.46 19.79
CA ALA A 152 7.21 4.15 19.28
C ALA A 152 6.85 5.55 18.74
N PRO A 153 7.79 6.54 18.71
CA PRO A 153 7.50 7.92 18.27
C PRO A 153 6.62 7.91 17.04
N ALA A 154 5.37 8.37 17.22
CA ALA A 154 4.25 7.69 16.57
C ALA A 154 4.31 7.90 15.08
N ILE A 155 4.46 6.79 14.37
CA ILE A 155 4.43 6.77 12.93
C ILE A 155 3.17 7.46 12.38
N MET A 156 2.09 7.44 13.17
CA MET A 156 0.80 8.10 12.91
C MET A 156 0.72 9.58 13.32
N MET A 157 1.80 10.21 13.81
CA MET A 157 1.75 11.65 14.11
C MET A 157 1.60 12.47 12.82
N ALA A 158 0.62 13.37 12.80
CA ALA A 158 0.38 14.27 11.69
C ALA A 158 1.59 15.20 11.42
N GLY A 159 1.87 15.47 10.14
CA GLY A 159 2.91 16.43 9.71
C GLY A 159 4.32 15.87 9.57
N SER A 160 4.48 14.54 9.60
CA SER A 160 5.79 13.87 9.52
C SER A 160 6.37 13.73 8.09
N SER A 161 5.75 14.33 7.07
CA SER A 161 6.15 14.18 5.65
C SER A 161 6.57 15.52 5.01
N VAL A 162 7.75 15.55 4.37
CA VAL A 162 8.35 16.75 3.76
C VAL A 162 8.25 16.69 2.22
N SER A 163 7.97 17.82 1.56
CA SER A 163 7.59 17.95 0.14
C SER A 163 8.75 18.15 -0.85
N LEU A 164 8.56 17.70 -2.10
CA LEU A 164 9.34 18.05 -3.31
C LEU A 164 8.42 18.06 -4.56
N PRO A 165 8.74 18.86 -5.61
CA PRO A 165 7.82 19.15 -6.72
C PRO A 165 7.75 18.10 -7.85
N THR A 166 6.69 18.27 -8.65
CA THR A 166 5.96 17.38 -9.57
C THR A 166 6.68 16.81 -10.80
N LEU A 167 6.44 15.52 -11.07
CA LEU A 167 6.30 14.86 -12.39
C LEU A 167 5.12 13.85 -12.28
N THR A 168 4.55 13.34 -13.37
CA THR A 168 3.41 12.38 -13.34
C THR A 168 3.79 11.05 -13.98
N ALA A 169 4.30 10.13 -13.17
CA ALA A 169 4.35 8.70 -13.48
C ALA A 169 4.00 7.91 -12.21
N GLY A 170 2.94 7.09 -12.29
CA GLY A 170 2.53 6.18 -11.23
C GLY A 170 2.63 4.74 -11.73
N CYS A 171 3.09 3.84 -10.89
CA CYS A 171 2.98 2.38 -11.07
C CYS A 171 2.04 1.87 -10.00
N CYS A 172 1.13 0.95 -10.31
CA CYS A 172 0.33 0.29 -9.27
C CYS A 172 1.03 -1.03 -8.89
N VAL A 173 1.35 -1.24 -7.62
CA VAL A 173 1.91 -2.51 -7.12
C VAL A 173 0.79 -3.28 -6.45
N ILE A 174 0.62 -4.53 -6.84
CA ILE A 174 -0.52 -5.37 -6.47
C ILE A 174 -0.10 -6.34 -5.36
N LEU A 175 -0.83 -6.36 -4.24
CA LEU A 175 -0.47 -7.12 -3.04
C LEU A 175 -1.62 -8.04 -2.57
N SER A 176 -1.30 -9.31 -2.34
CA SER A 176 -2.20 -10.32 -1.75
C SER A 176 -1.75 -10.65 -0.33
N ARG A 177 -2.71 -10.79 0.59
CA ARG A 177 -2.49 -11.38 1.91
C ARG A 177 -2.71 -12.89 1.80
N SER A 178 -1.71 -13.68 2.19
CA SER A 178 -1.78 -15.16 2.24
C SER A 178 -1.85 -15.70 3.65
#